data_AF-A0A9E9DI13-F1
#
_entry.id   AF-A0A9E9DI13-F1
#
_cell.length_a   1.000
_cell.length_b   1.000
_cell.length_c   1.000
_cell.angle_alpha   90.00
_cell.angle_beta   90.00
_cell.angle_gamma   90.00
#
_symmetry.space_group_name_H-M   'P 1'
#
loop_
_entity.id
_entity.type
_entity.pdbx_description
1 polymer ?
#
loop_
_entity_poly.entity_id
_entity_poly.type
_entity_poly.pdbx_seq_one_letter_code
_entity_poly.pdbx_strand_id
1 'polypeptide(L)'
;MHIFTHVDIERYAAVQAQLGTTRTVVVTPRPHGVDNAVTLDAIAQLGRERTRGVGVIRPDISDAELRRLHDGGIRGIRFTLYTPANAVVGFEMVEPLAQRIHAYGWHVQLHWTADQIVEHRAMLGRLPCPMVFDHMARLPQPAGLAHPAREVVEQLAAATGRVWVKLSGPYLDSRDGLDARYADVAPVARHWARTLPDRVVWGGDWPHVTETHTPDDVDLLRLLTEWVPDEAARKRILVDNPAQLYGFTR
;
A
#
# COMPACT_ATOMS: atom_id res chain seq x y z
N MET A 1 -25.36 12.53 -7.88
CA MET A 1 -24.99 13.41 -6.75
C MET A 1 -23.61 12.98 -6.28
N HIS A 2 -22.55 13.52 -6.89
CA HIS A 2 -21.17 13.18 -6.51
C HIS A 2 -20.75 14.06 -5.34
N ILE A 3 -20.93 13.56 -4.12
CA ILE A 3 -20.33 14.16 -2.93
C ILE A 3 -18.86 13.72 -2.92
N PHE A 4 -18.04 14.27 -3.82
CA PHE A 4 -16.61 14.34 -3.54
C PHE A 4 -16.42 15.65 -2.79
N THR A 5 -16.60 15.60 -1.46
CA THR A 5 -16.03 16.62 -0.59
C THR A 5 -14.57 16.81 -0.99
N HIS A 6 -14.13 18.04 -1.25
CA HIS A 6 -12.73 18.32 -1.49
C HIS A 6 -11.89 17.68 -0.38
N VAL A 7 -11.08 16.71 -0.79
CA VAL A 7 -10.08 16.03 0.04
C VAL A 7 -8.80 16.83 -0.16
N ASP A 8 -8.38 17.53 0.89
CA ASP A 8 -7.20 18.39 0.85
C ASP A 8 -6.23 18.03 1.98
N ILE A 9 -5.09 18.71 1.96
CA ILE A 9 -3.97 18.46 2.88
C ILE A 9 -4.30 18.92 4.29
N GLU A 10 -5.14 19.96 4.46
CA GLU A 10 -5.55 20.43 5.78
C GLU A 10 -6.41 19.39 6.50
N ARG A 11 -7.36 18.76 5.79
CA ARG A 11 -8.16 17.65 6.32
C ARG A 11 -7.28 16.45 6.65
N TYR A 12 -6.34 16.10 5.79
CA TYR A 12 -5.41 15.02 6.08
C TYR A 12 -4.53 15.34 7.29
N ALA A 13 -4.05 16.57 7.46
CA ALA A 13 -3.27 16.99 8.61
C ALA A 13 -4.06 16.85 9.93
N ALA A 14 -5.37 17.14 9.91
CA ALA A 14 -6.23 16.91 11.07
C ALA A 14 -6.34 15.42 11.43
N VAL A 15 -6.51 14.54 10.43
CA VAL A 15 -6.49 13.08 10.62
C VAL A 15 -5.14 12.62 11.16
N GLN A 16 -4.04 13.12 10.58
CA GLN A 16 -2.68 12.79 11.01
C GLN A 16 -2.47 13.13 12.50
N ALA A 17 -2.95 14.29 12.94
CA ALA A 17 -2.90 14.74 14.31
C ALA A 17 -3.74 13.87 15.25
N GLN A 18 -4.95 13.46 14.85
CA GLN A 18 -5.79 12.53 15.62
C GLN A 18 -5.13 11.16 15.79
N LEU A 19 -4.47 10.67 14.74
CA LEU A 19 -3.74 9.40 14.76
C LEU A 19 -2.41 9.47 15.53
N GLY A 20 -1.88 10.67 15.80
CA GLY A 20 -0.55 10.86 16.38
C GLY A 20 0.59 10.41 15.45
N THR A 21 0.33 10.30 14.14
CA THR A 21 1.35 9.92 13.16
C THR A 21 2.21 11.13 12.76
N THR A 22 3.46 10.89 12.39
CA THR A 22 4.43 11.97 12.07
C THR A 22 4.98 11.89 10.65
N ARG A 23 4.70 10.78 9.94
CA ARG A 23 5.18 10.50 8.59
C ARG A 23 4.03 10.02 7.73
N THR A 24 4.11 10.30 6.44
CA THR A 24 3.05 10.01 5.47
C THR A 24 3.61 9.43 4.19
N VAL A 25 2.88 8.49 3.61
CA VAL A 25 3.10 8.02 2.26
C VAL A 25 1.88 8.35 1.42
N VAL A 26 2.02 9.27 0.47
CA VAL A 26 0.95 9.67 -0.46
C VAL A 26 1.00 8.79 -1.70
N VAL A 27 -0.09 8.11 -2.01
CA VAL A 27 -0.21 7.30 -3.22
C VAL A 27 -0.97 8.11 -4.26
N THR A 28 -0.44 8.23 -5.49
CA THR A 28 -1.11 8.98 -6.56
C THR A 28 -2.55 8.50 -6.74
N PRO A 29 -3.56 9.38 -6.53
CA PRO A 29 -4.94 8.97 -6.59
C PRO A 29 -5.35 8.61 -8.02
N ARG A 30 -6.21 7.59 -8.16
CA ARG A 30 -6.67 7.07 -9.45
C ARG A 30 -7.18 8.15 -10.44
N PRO A 31 -7.95 9.19 -10.00
CA PRO A 31 -8.44 10.21 -10.92
C PRO A 31 -7.33 10.99 -11.66
N HIS A 32 -6.12 11.05 -11.11
CA HIS A 32 -4.98 11.73 -11.74
C HIS A 32 -4.20 10.83 -12.71
N GLY A 33 -4.54 9.54 -12.79
CA GLY A 33 -3.91 8.60 -13.70
C GLY A 33 -2.39 8.53 -13.49
N VAL A 34 -1.63 8.98 -14.48
CA VAL A 34 -0.15 9.01 -14.48
C VAL A 34 0.42 10.39 -14.14
N ASP A 35 -0.43 11.37 -13.87
CA ASP A 35 -0.01 12.69 -13.42
C ASP A 35 0.32 12.65 -11.92
N ASN A 36 1.62 12.65 -11.63
CA ASN A 36 2.14 12.60 -10.27
C ASN A 36 2.30 14.00 -9.64
N ALA A 37 1.94 15.09 -10.33
CA ALA A 37 2.09 16.44 -9.83
C ALA A 37 1.32 16.64 -8.51
N VAL A 38 0.11 16.10 -8.40
CA VAL A 38 -0.69 16.17 -7.15
C VAL A 38 0.02 15.53 -5.95
N THR A 39 0.72 14.42 -6.18
CA THR A 39 1.45 13.70 -5.14
C THR A 39 2.72 14.44 -4.75
N LEU A 40 3.44 14.99 -5.73
CA LEU A 40 4.62 15.82 -5.50
C LEU A 40 4.28 17.10 -4.73
N ASP A 41 3.17 17.74 -5.09
CA ASP A 41 2.64 18.91 -4.42
C ASP A 41 2.29 18.60 -2.96
N ALA A 42 1.60 17.48 -2.70
CA ALA A 42 1.32 17.02 -1.34
C ALA A 42 2.60 16.75 -0.52
N ILE A 43 3.62 16.16 -1.14
CA ILE A 43 4.93 15.96 -0.50
C ILE A 43 5.59 17.30 -0.16
N ALA A 44 5.53 18.28 -1.07
CA ALA A 44 6.11 19.60 -0.86
C ALA A 44 5.43 20.33 0.31
N GLN A 45 4.10 20.29 0.37
CA GLN A 45 3.31 20.96 1.42
C GLN A 45 3.45 20.28 2.80
N LEU A 46 3.48 18.95 2.86
CA LEU A 46 3.64 18.20 4.12
C LEU A 46 5.10 18.13 4.61
N GLY A 47 6.04 18.38 3.72
CA GLY A 47 7.48 18.40 3.97
C GLY A 47 8.19 17.11 3.53
N ARG A 48 9.21 17.26 2.69
CA ARG A 48 10.00 16.16 2.10
C ARG A 48 10.73 15.28 3.12
N GLU A 49 10.94 15.71 4.35
CA GLU A 49 11.57 14.85 5.37
C GLU A 49 10.60 13.81 5.92
N ARG A 50 9.32 14.16 6.00
CA ARG A 50 8.27 13.37 6.64
C ARG A 50 7.31 12.71 5.65
N THR A 51 7.39 13.09 4.38
CA THR A 51 6.47 12.58 3.35
C THR A 51 7.22 11.88 2.22
N ARG A 52 6.67 10.75 1.77
CA ARG A 52 7.10 10.03 0.56
C ARG A 52 5.91 9.81 -0.35
N GLY A 53 6.19 9.51 -1.61
CA GLY A 53 5.16 9.21 -2.59
C GLY A 53 5.28 7.82 -3.21
N VAL A 54 4.15 7.30 -3.67
CA VAL A 54 4.07 6.19 -4.62
C VAL A 54 3.36 6.69 -5.86
N GLY A 55 4.08 6.73 -6.97
CA GLY A 55 3.60 7.28 -8.23
C GLY A 55 2.87 6.26 -9.11
N VAL A 56 2.38 6.70 -10.26
CA VAL A 56 1.95 5.85 -11.36
C VAL A 56 2.65 6.34 -12.62
N ILE A 57 3.32 5.46 -13.34
CA ILE A 57 4.15 5.81 -14.52
C ILE A 57 3.89 4.83 -15.66
N ARG A 58 4.34 5.19 -16.86
CA ARG A 58 4.30 4.33 -18.06
C ARG A 58 5.71 3.99 -18.55
N PRO A 59 5.89 2.92 -19.34
CA PRO A 59 7.20 2.48 -19.82
C PRO A 59 8.01 3.53 -20.60
N ASP A 60 7.34 4.48 -21.25
CA ASP A 60 7.91 5.57 -22.05
C ASP A 60 8.43 6.76 -21.22
N ILE A 61 8.31 6.73 -19.89
CA ILE A 61 8.86 7.75 -19.00
C ILE A 61 10.36 8.00 -19.27
N SER A 62 10.81 9.25 -19.27
CA SER A 62 12.24 9.54 -19.48
C SER A 62 13.05 9.32 -18.19
N ASP A 63 14.35 9.10 -18.32
CA ASP A 63 15.24 9.01 -17.14
C ASP A 63 15.30 10.34 -16.37
N ALA A 64 15.17 11.47 -17.07
CA ALA A 64 15.09 12.79 -16.46
C ALA A 64 13.83 12.91 -15.59
N GLU A 65 12.69 12.41 -16.09
CA GLU A 65 11.44 12.42 -15.36
C GLU A 65 11.46 11.46 -14.16
N LEU A 66 12.01 10.25 -14.31
CA LEU A 66 12.22 9.34 -13.17
C LEU A 66 13.08 9.98 -12.08
N ARG A 67 14.15 10.68 -12.45
CA ARG A 67 15.01 11.41 -11.52
C ARG A 67 14.24 12.54 -10.84
N ARG A 68 13.46 13.31 -11.60
CA ARG A 68 12.59 14.37 -11.05
C ARG A 68 11.61 13.81 -10.01
N LEU A 69 10.98 12.67 -10.27
CA LEU A 69 10.10 12.00 -9.32
C LEU A 69 10.86 11.52 -8.08
N HIS A 70 12.07 10.98 -8.25
CA HIS A 70 12.93 10.56 -7.13
C HIS A 70 13.32 11.72 -6.24
N ASP A 71 13.81 12.80 -6.83
CA ASP A 71 14.17 14.02 -6.12
C ASP A 71 12.93 14.65 -5.47
N GLY A 72 11.77 14.56 -6.12
CA GLY A 72 10.49 14.97 -5.57
C GLY A 72 9.98 14.15 -4.38
N GLY A 73 10.57 12.98 -4.08
CA GLY A 73 10.23 12.15 -2.92
C GLY A 73 9.42 10.89 -3.23
N ILE A 74 9.21 10.55 -4.50
CA ILE A 74 8.63 9.26 -4.90
C ILE A 74 9.62 8.13 -4.55
N ARG A 75 9.12 7.02 -4.00
CA ARG A 75 9.90 5.83 -3.60
C ARG A 75 9.29 4.51 -4.07
N GLY A 76 8.27 4.57 -4.91
CA GLY A 76 7.65 3.40 -5.50
C GLY A 76 6.67 3.78 -6.59
N ILE A 77 6.20 2.77 -7.31
CA ILE A 77 5.14 2.91 -8.31
C ILE A 77 4.02 1.93 -8.03
N ARG A 78 2.77 2.31 -8.29
CA ARG A 78 1.60 1.48 -8.01
C ARG A 78 0.97 0.92 -9.28
N PHE A 79 0.63 -0.37 -9.22
CA PHE A 79 -0.19 -1.07 -10.19
C PHE A 79 -1.53 -1.42 -9.56
N THR A 80 -2.55 -0.61 -9.86
CA THR A 80 -3.94 -0.91 -9.47
C THR A 80 -4.64 -1.64 -10.61
N LEU A 81 -4.72 -2.97 -10.51
CA LEU A 81 -5.27 -3.87 -11.53
C LEU A 81 -6.45 -4.71 -11.01
N TYR A 82 -6.81 -4.53 -9.74
CA TYR A 82 -7.97 -5.18 -9.11
C TYR A 82 -9.28 -4.98 -9.89
N THR A 83 -9.48 -3.80 -10.50
CA THR A 83 -10.62 -3.52 -11.39
C THR A 83 -10.10 -3.16 -12.78
N PRO A 84 -9.95 -4.15 -13.70
CA PRO A 84 -9.31 -3.96 -14.99
C PRO A 84 -9.93 -2.84 -15.84
N ALA A 85 -11.25 -2.67 -15.79
CA ALA A 85 -11.98 -1.64 -16.56
C ALA A 85 -11.55 -0.19 -16.24
N ASN A 86 -10.93 0.03 -15.07
CA ASN A 86 -10.51 1.35 -14.59
C ASN A 86 -8.98 1.51 -14.56
N ALA A 87 -8.23 0.54 -15.09
CA ALA A 87 -6.78 0.52 -15.00
C ALA A 87 -6.13 1.42 -16.06
N VAL A 88 -5.15 2.22 -15.64
CA VAL A 88 -4.32 3.07 -16.52
C VAL A 88 -2.92 2.49 -16.77
N VAL A 89 -2.69 1.29 -16.23
CA VAL A 89 -1.48 0.48 -16.30
C VAL A 89 -1.89 -0.97 -16.60
N GLY A 90 -0.96 -1.82 -17.03
CA GLY A 90 -1.20 -3.24 -17.31
C GLY A 90 -0.13 -4.15 -16.71
N PHE A 91 -0.41 -5.46 -16.68
CA PHE A 91 0.52 -6.48 -16.14
C PHE A 91 1.83 -6.54 -16.93
N GLU A 92 1.76 -6.34 -18.24
CA GLU A 92 2.90 -6.29 -19.16
C GLU A 92 3.88 -5.16 -18.84
N MET A 93 3.42 -4.12 -18.12
CA MET A 93 4.26 -2.99 -17.72
C MET A 93 5.07 -3.25 -16.45
N VAL A 94 4.70 -4.26 -15.65
CA VAL A 94 5.24 -4.47 -14.30
C VAL A 94 6.73 -4.80 -14.33
N GLU A 95 7.13 -5.83 -15.09
CA GLU A 95 8.52 -6.29 -15.13
C GLU A 95 9.47 -5.24 -15.78
N PRO A 96 9.14 -4.62 -16.94
CA PRO A 96 9.98 -3.56 -17.50
C PRO A 96 10.14 -2.34 -16.58
N LEU A 97 9.07 -1.89 -15.92
CA LEU A 97 9.15 -0.75 -15.02
C LEU A 97 9.89 -1.11 -13.72
N ALA A 98 9.69 -2.31 -13.17
CA ALA A 98 10.43 -2.79 -12.01
C ALA A 98 11.94 -2.77 -12.24
N GLN A 99 12.41 -3.13 -13.43
CA GLN A 99 13.82 -3.04 -13.81
C GLN A 99 14.33 -1.59 -13.77
N ARG A 100 13.57 -0.63 -14.31
CA ARG A 100 13.97 0.78 -14.31
C ARG A 100 14.01 1.40 -12.93
N ILE A 101 13.03 1.09 -12.08
CA ILE A 101 12.93 1.66 -10.74
C ILE A 101 13.87 0.99 -9.73
N HIS A 102 14.38 -0.23 -10.03
CA HIS A 102 15.32 -0.94 -9.18
C HIS A 102 16.58 -0.12 -8.87
N ALA A 103 17.13 0.58 -9.85
CA ALA A 103 18.32 1.43 -9.69
C ALA A 103 18.11 2.59 -8.68
N TYR A 104 16.85 2.97 -8.42
CA TYR A 104 16.49 4.01 -7.46
C TYR A 104 16.16 3.45 -6.06
N GLY A 105 16.25 2.13 -5.86
CA GLY A 105 15.86 1.46 -4.63
C GLY A 105 14.35 1.50 -4.35
N TRP A 106 13.54 1.74 -5.38
CA TRP A 106 12.09 1.84 -5.26
C TRP A 106 11.42 0.47 -5.20
N HIS A 107 10.14 0.45 -4.82
CA HIS A 107 9.29 -0.75 -4.84
C HIS A 107 8.17 -0.66 -5.88
N VAL A 108 7.66 -1.82 -6.27
CA VAL A 108 6.33 -1.92 -6.91
C VAL A 108 5.27 -2.13 -5.83
N GLN A 109 4.17 -1.39 -5.89
CA GLN A 109 3.02 -1.56 -5.01
C GLN A 109 1.87 -2.16 -5.81
N LEU A 110 1.35 -3.29 -5.38
CA LEU A 110 0.44 -4.15 -6.14
C LEU A 110 -0.93 -4.17 -5.48
N HIS A 111 -1.91 -3.52 -6.12
CA HIS A 111 -3.32 -3.61 -5.74
C HIS A 111 -4.05 -4.50 -6.74
N TRP A 112 -3.94 -5.80 -6.53
CA TRP A 112 -4.41 -6.89 -7.39
C TRP A 112 -5.39 -7.79 -6.64
N THR A 113 -6.17 -8.59 -7.34
CA THR A 113 -6.94 -9.68 -6.72
C THR A 113 -5.99 -10.78 -6.24
N ALA A 114 -6.44 -11.61 -5.28
CA ALA A 114 -5.69 -12.78 -4.86
C ALA A 114 -5.44 -13.77 -6.02
N ASP A 115 -6.42 -13.96 -6.93
CA ASP A 115 -6.25 -14.81 -8.11
C ASP A 115 -5.17 -14.29 -9.06
N GLN A 116 -5.11 -12.98 -9.29
CA GLN A 116 -4.06 -12.35 -10.10
C GLN A 116 -2.66 -12.59 -9.49
N ILE A 117 -2.54 -12.60 -8.15
CA ILE A 117 -1.28 -12.95 -7.48
C ILE A 117 -0.86 -14.38 -7.80
N VAL A 118 -1.80 -15.32 -7.80
CA VAL A 118 -1.56 -16.73 -8.13
C VAL A 118 -1.14 -16.87 -9.60
N GLU A 119 -1.90 -16.27 -10.50
CA GLU A 119 -1.66 -16.30 -11.95
C GLU A 119 -0.27 -15.76 -12.32
N HIS A 120 0.16 -14.69 -11.66
CA HIS A 120 1.42 -14.01 -11.97
C HIS A 120 2.61 -14.40 -11.10
N ARG A 121 2.52 -15.49 -10.31
CA ARG A 121 3.60 -15.98 -9.43
C ARG A 121 4.98 -16.00 -10.09
N ALA A 122 5.05 -16.49 -11.33
CA ALA A 122 6.32 -16.61 -12.05
C ALA A 122 6.95 -15.25 -12.36
N MET A 123 6.14 -14.24 -12.71
CA MET A 123 6.61 -12.89 -12.97
C MET A 123 7.04 -12.20 -11.67
N LEU A 124 6.23 -12.31 -10.61
CA LEU A 124 6.54 -11.77 -9.28
C LEU A 124 7.89 -12.29 -8.76
N GLY A 125 8.20 -13.58 -8.98
CA GLY A 125 9.48 -14.19 -8.58
C GLY A 125 10.71 -13.64 -9.30
N ARG A 126 10.54 -12.98 -10.45
CA ARG A 126 11.65 -12.39 -11.24
C ARG A 126 11.88 -10.90 -10.93
N LEU A 127 10.98 -10.24 -10.20
CA LEU A 127 11.09 -8.81 -9.98
C LEU A 127 12.38 -8.46 -9.20
N PRO A 128 13.18 -7.50 -9.69
CA PRO A 128 14.47 -7.16 -9.08
C PRO A 128 14.32 -6.32 -7.80
N CYS A 129 13.16 -5.72 -7.57
CA CYS A 129 12.91 -4.75 -6.50
C CYS A 129 11.95 -5.30 -5.42
N PRO A 130 11.79 -4.59 -4.28
CA PRO A 130 10.75 -4.89 -3.32
C PRO A 130 9.35 -4.83 -3.94
N MET A 131 8.45 -5.66 -3.42
CA MET A 131 7.05 -5.73 -3.80
C MET A 131 6.17 -5.51 -2.57
N VAL A 132 5.26 -4.55 -2.63
CA VAL A 132 4.29 -4.27 -1.57
C VAL A 132 2.92 -4.74 -2.02
N PHE A 133 2.39 -5.81 -1.42
CA PHE A 133 1.00 -6.20 -1.62
C PHE A 133 0.09 -5.28 -0.80
N ASP A 134 -0.75 -4.51 -1.50
CA ASP A 134 -1.73 -3.63 -0.87
C ASP A 134 -2.82 -4.45 -0.16
N HIS A 135 -3.38 -3.86 0.90
CA HIS A 135 -4.61 -4.32 1.57
C HIS A 135 -4.60 -5.83 1.87
N MET A 136 -3.58 -6.28 2.61
CA MET A 136 -3.44 -7.67 3.07
C MET A 136 -3.41 -8.72 1.93
N ALA A 137 -2.89 -8.33 0.77
CA ALA A 137 -2.84 -9.14 -0.45
C ALA A 137 -4.23 -9.53 -1.00
N ARG A 138 -5.27 -8.76 -0.63
CA ARG A 138 -6.65 -8.92 -1.10
C ARG A 138 -7.19 -10.35 -0.97
N LEU A 139 -6.87 -11.04 0.13
CA LEU A 139 -7.36 -12.41 0.37
C LEU A 139 -8.88 -12.36 0.62
N PRO A 140 -9.71 -12.89 -0.29
CA PRO A 140 -11.16 -12.67 -0.23
C PRO A 140 -11.82 -13.53 0.84
N GLN A 141 -12.78 -12.97 1.57
CA GLN A 141 -13.65 -13.76 2.44
C GLN A 141 -14.74 -14.48 1.63
N PRO A 142 -15.11 -15.73 1.99
CA PRO A 142 -14.76 -16.43 3.24
C PRO A 142 -13.48 -17.28 3.15
N ALA A 143 -12.76 -17.28 2.03
CA ALA A 143 -11.59 -18.13 1.87
C ALA A 143 -10.43 -17.69 2.77
N GLY A 144 -10.17 -16.37 2.86
CA GLY A 144 -9.14 -15.80 3.71
C GLY A 144 -7.80 -16.53 3.56
N LEU A 145 -7.28 -17.09 4.65
CA LEU A 145 -6.01 -17.83 4.68
C LEU A 145 -6.02 -19.16 3.93
N ALA A 146 -7.19 -19.72 3.60
CA ALA A 146 -7.28 -20.91 2.76
C ALA A 146 -7.06 -20.60 1.27
N HIS A 147 -7.02 -19.32 0.88
CA HIS A 147 -6.81 -18.93 -0.51
C HIS A 147 -5.35 -19.22 -0.96
N PRO A 148 -5.10 -19.80 -2.15
CA PRO A 148 -3.76 -20.16 -2.61
C PRO A 148 -2.75 -18.99 -2.66
N ALA A 149 -3.25 -17.77 -2.87
CA ALA A 149 -2.42 -16.56 -2.86
C ALA A 149 -1.62 -16.38 -1.56
N ARG A 150 -2.12 -16.87 -0.42
CA ARG A 150 -1.36 -16.86 0.85
C ARG A 150 -0.01 -17.55 0.67
N GLU A 151 -0.03 -18.78 0.16
CA GLU A 151 1.18 -19.58 -0.03
C GLU A 151 2.10 -18.97 -1.07
N VAL A 152 1.55 -18.37 -2.13
CA VAL A 152 2.34 -17.67 -3.14
C VAL A 152 3.12 -16.52 -2.52
N VAL A 153 2.46 -15.68 -1.70
CA VAL A 153 3.11 -14.54 -1.01
C VAL A 153 4.19 -15.03 -0.05
N GLU A 154 3.92 -16.08 0.73
CA GLU A 154 4.90 -16.68 1.66
C GLU A 154 6.11 -17.26 0.94
N GLN A 155 5.90 -18.02 -0.15
CA GLN A 155 6.97 -18.60 -0.95
C GLN A 155 7.82 -17.52 -1.61
N LEU A 156 7.20 -16.46 -2.16
CA LEU A 156 7.92 -15.31 -2.71
C LEU A 156 8.73 -14.60 -1.62
N ALA A 157 8.17 -14.44 -0.42
CA ALA A 157 8.87 -13.82 0.70
C ALA A 157 10.11 -14.63 1.10
N ALA A 158 9.96 -15.94 1.25
CA ALA A 158 11.06 -16.85 1.59
C ALA A 158 12.14 -16.90 0.49
N ALA A 159 11.74 -16.94 -0.78
CA ALA A 159 12.67 -17.08 -1.90
C ALA A 159 13.45 -15.79 -2.20
N THR A 160 12.83 -14.62 -2.01
CA THR A 160 13.39 -13.33 -2.47
C THR A 160 13.81 -12.39 -1.35
N GLY A 161 13.19 -12.47 -0.18
CA GLY A 161 13.34 -11.48 0.90
C GLY A 161 12.79 -10.08 0.57
N ARG A 162 12.06 -9.94 -0.55
CA ARG A 162 11.63 -8.66 -1.14
C ARG A 162 10.14 -8.35 -0.96
N VAL A 163 9.39 -9.27 -0.36
CA VAL A 163 7.93 -9.14 -0.18
C VAL A 163 7.61 -8.31 1.05
N TRP A 164 6.66 -7.39 0.89
CA TRP A 164 6.04 -6.58 1.94
C TRP A 164 4.52 -6.68 1.84
N VAL A 165 3.83 -6.52 2.96
CA VAL A 165 2.35 -6.50 3.01
C VAL A 165 1.87 -5.28 3.79
N LYS A 166 0.83 -4.60 3.27
CA LYS A 166 0.20 -3.47 3.95
C LYS A 166 -1.07 -3.89 4.69
N LEU A 167 -1.10 -3.73 6.02
CA LEU A 167 -2.31 -3.84 6.83
C LEU A 167 -3.13 -2.55 6.68
N SER A 168 -4.13 -2.57 5.80
CA SER A 168 -4.93 -1.41 5.42
C SER A 168 -6.23 -1.86 4.74
N GLY A 169 -7.21 -0.98 4.65
CA GLY A 169 -8.45 -1.22 3.90
C GLY A 169 -9.20 -2.51 4.25
N PRO A 170 -9.45 -2.84 5.54
CA PRO A 170 -10.13 -4.08 5.92
C PRO A 170 -11.53 -4.23 5.29
N TYR A 171 -12.21 -3.11 5.03
CA TYR A 171 -13.51 -3.07 4.35
C TYR A 171 -13.47 -3.61 2.91
N LEU A 172 -12.31 -3.70 2.27
CA LEU A 172 -12.22 -4.12 0.87
C LEU A 172 -12.51 -5.61 0.65
N ASP A 173 -12.29 -6.45 1.67
CA ASP A 173 -12.47 -7.91 1.58
C ASP A 173 -13.30 -8.49 2.74
N SER A 174 -13.73 -7.65 3.69
CA SER A 174 -14.63 -8.05 4.77
C SER A 174 -16.06 -8.17 4.28
N ARG A 175 -16.73 -9.26 4.69
CA ARG A 175 -18.17 -9.50 4.53
C ARG A 175 -18.95 -9.07 5.78
N ASP A 176 -18.30 -9.12 6.94
CA ASP A 176 -18.87 -8.70 8.22
C ASP A 176 -19.02 -7.18 8.32
N GLY A 177 -18.10 -6.42 7.70
CA GLY A 177 -18.19 -4.96 7.60
C GLY A 177 -17.90 -4.21 8.91
N LEU A 178 -18.21 -2.92 8.91
CA LEU A 178 -17.85 -1.98 9.99
C LEU A 178 -18.54 -2.30 11.32
N ASP A 179 -19.82 -2.72 11.31
CA ASP A 179 -20.59 -3.01 12.52
C ASP A 179 -19.99 -4.14 13.35
N ALA A 180 -19.44 -5.15 12.67
CA ALA A 180 -18.70 -6.25 13.27
C ALA A 180 -17.18 -6.00 13.30
N ARG A 181 -16.76 -4.75 13.05
CA ARG A 181 -15.37 -4.29 13.11
C ARG A 181 -14.42 -5.13 12.25
N TYR A 182 -14.92 -5.62 11.12
CA TYR A 182 -14.20 -6.45 10.17
C TYR A 182 -13.58 -7.71 10.82
N ALA A 183 -14.32 -8.36 11.72
CA ALA A 183 -13.83 -9.50 12.50
C ALA A 183 -13.33 -10.66 11.61
N ASP A 184 -13.98 -10.91 10.48
CA ASP A 184 -13.64 -11.94 9.51
C ASP A 184 -12.24 -11.78 8.86
N VAL A 185 -11.75 -10.56 8.66
CA VAL A 185 -10.40 -10.30 8.10
C VAL A 185 -9.29 -10.25 9.16
N ALA A 186 -9.63 -10.16 10.45
CA ALA A 186 -8.65 -10.13 11.53
C ALA A 186 -7.66 -11.32 11.53
N PRO A 187 -8.07 -12.57 11.24
CA PRO A 187 -7.13 -13.69 11.09
C PRO A 187 -6.07 -13.46 10.01
N VAL A 188 -6.43 -12.81 8.90
CA VAL A 188 -5.50 -12.50 7.80
C VAL A 188 -4.48 -11.44 8.24
N ALA A 189 -4.94 -10.36 8.86
CA ALA A 189 -4.04 -9.31 9.37
C ALA A 189 -3.04 -9.87 10.39
N ARG A 190 -3.54 -10.65 11.35
CA ARG A 190 -2.75 -11.36 12.39
C ARG A 190 -1.72 -12.29 11.78
N HIS A 191 -2.10 -13.02 10.73
CA HIS A 191 -1.19 -13.94 10.03
C HIS A 191 -0.02 -13.20 9.41
N TRP A 192 -0.28 -12.14 8.63
CA TRP A 192 0.79 -11.38 7.99
C TRP A 192 1.74 -10.73 9.00
N ALA A 193 1.20 -10.14 10.08
CA ALA A 193 2.02 -9.55 11.13
C ALA A 193 2.96 -10.56 11.81
N ARG A 194 2.54 -11.83 11.95
CA ARG A 194 3.36 -12.90 12.53
C ARG A 194 4.36 -13.49 11.53
N THR A 195 3.94 -13.72 10.30
CA THR A 195 4.74 -14.41 9.27
C THR A 195 5.80 -13.50 8.65
N LEU A 196 5.54 -12.18 8.60
CA LEU A 196 6.39 -11.18 7.96
C LEU A 196 6.72 -10.00 8.91
N PRO A 197 7.25 -10.24 10.12
CA PRO A 197 7.31 -9.23 11.20
C PRO A 197 8.11 -7.97 10.85
N ASP A 198 9.14 -8.10 10.00
CA ASP A 198 10.01 -6.98 9.54
C ASP A 198 9.62 -6.46 8.14
N ARG A 199 8.49 -6.93 7.62
CA ARG A 199 8.03 -6.69 6.25
C ARG A 199 6.55 -6.31 6.15
N VAL A 200 5.98 -5.87 7.26
CA VAL A 200 4.59 -5.40 7.33
C VAL A 200 4.55 -3.93 7.69
N VAL A 201 3.72 -3.16 6.99
CA VAL A 201 3.44 -1.75 7.29
C VAL A 201 1.93 -1.54 7.46
N TRP A 202 1.54 -0.47 8.14
CA TRP A 202 0.13 -0.08 8.27
C TRP A 202 -0.18 1.15 7.42
N GLY A 203 -1.43 1.28 6.98
CA GLY A 203 -1.94 2.51 6.39
C GLY A 203 -3.45 2.64 6.57
N GLY A 204 -3.94 3.87 6.75
CA GLY A 204 -5.37 4.13 6.93
C GLY A 204 -6.20 3.87 5.67
N ASP A 205 -5.61 4.04 4.48
CA ASP A 205 -6.34 4.08 3.19
C ASP A 205 -7.35 5.25 3.11
N TRP A 206 -7.11 6.29 3.91
CA TRP A 206 -7.79 7.57 3.80
C TRP A 206 -7.65 8.14 2.38
N PRO A 207 -8.70 8.72 1.77
CA PRO A 207 -9.98 9.10 2.38
C PRO A 207 -11.11 8.08 2.19
N HIS A 208 -10.78 6.79 2.07
CA HIS A 208 -11.77 5.69 1.98
C HIS A 208 -12.77 5.85 0.82
N VAL A 209 -12.28 6.23 -0.35
CA VAL A 209 -13.10 6.59 -1.54
C VAL A 209 -14.03 5.48 -2.06
N THR A 210 -13.87 4.25 -1.60
CA THR A 210 -14.73 3.11 -1.95
C THR A 210 -15.96 3.00 -1.05
N GLU A 211 -15.94 3.64 0.12
CA GLU A 211 -16.92 3.43 1.17
C GLU A 211 -17.99 4.53 1.17
N THR A 212 -19.25 4.11 1.24
CA THR A 212 -20.39 5.03 1.46
C THR A 212 -20.52 5.42 2.92
N HIS A 213 -20.14 4.51 3.82
CA HIS A 213 -20.05 4.74 5.26
C HIS A 213 -18.57 4.77 5.63
N THR A 214 -18.02 5.97 5.71
CA THR A 214 -16.60 6.18 5.97
C THR A 214 -16.23 5.65 7.37
N PRO A 215 -15.25 4.72 7.48
CA PRO A 215 -14.75 4.30 8.78
C PRO A 215 -14.02 5.44 9.48
N ASP A 216 -13.99 5.41 10.81
CA ASP A 216 -13.17 6.31 11.61
C ASP A 216 -11.70 5.84 11.59
N ASP A 217 -10.77 6.73 11.23
CA ASP A 217 -9.34 6.40 11.14
C ASP A 217 -8.74 5.97 12.49
N VAL A 218 -9.19 6.54 13.62
CA VAL A 218 -8.74 6.15 14.97
C VAL A 218 -9.22 4.75 15.31
N ASP A 219 -10.43 4.38 14.88
CA ASP A 219 -10.94 3.02 15.03
C ASP A 219 -10.15 2.03 14.14
N LEU A 220 -9.76 2.41 12.92
CA LEU A 220 -8.88 1.61 12.07
C LEU A 220 -7.48 1.41 12.69
N LEU A 221 -6.93 2.44 13.35
CA LEU A 221 -5.69 2.30 14.12
C LEU A 221 -5.90 1.42 15.36
N ARG A 222 -7.06 1.50 16.02
CA ARG A 222 -7.41 0.62 17.15
C ARG A 222 -7.48 -0.84 16.72
N LEU A 223 -8.00 -1.15 15.53
CA LEU A 223 -7.99 -2.52 14.98
C LEU A 223 -6.57 -3.10 14.90
N LEU A 224 -5.57 -2.29 14.54
CA LEU A 224 -4.17 -2.75 14.54
C LEU A 224 -3.73 -3.23 15.94
N THR A 225 -4.20 -2.59 17.02
CA THR A 225 -3.89 -3.01 18.39
C THR A 225 -4.52 -4.35 18.76
N GLU A 226 -5.67 -4.68 18.17
CA GLU A 226 -6.36 -5.95 18.37
C GLU A 226 -5.81 -7.08 17.47
N TRP A 227 -5.31 -6.73 16.30
CA TRP A 227 -4.61 -7.66 15.42
C TRP A 227 -3.21 -7.96 15.93
N VAL A 228 -2.51 -6.98 16.50
CA VAL A 228 -1.13 -7.08 16.96
C VAL A 228 -1.04 -6.56 18.39
N PRO A 229 -1.34 -7.37 19.41
CA PRO A 229 -1.33 -6.95 20.82
C PRO A 229 0.08 -6.69 21.38
N ASP A 230 1.13 -7.24 20.75
CA ASP A 230 2.52 -6.97 21.12
C ASP A 230 2.96 -5.55 20.68
N GLU A 231 3.41 -4.73 21.63
CA GLU A 231 3.79 -3.34 21.39
C GLU A 231 5.05 -3.23 20.53
N ALA A 232 6.04 -4.11 20.72
CA ALA A 232 7.26 -4.11 19.93
C ALA A 232 6.97 -4.41 18.46
N ALA A 233 6.08 -5.37 18.17
CA ALA A 233 5.60 -5.66 16.82
C ALA A 233 4.83 -4.48 16.22
N ARG A 234 3.97 -3.80 16.98
CA ARG A 234 3.31 -2.57 16.49
C ARG A 234 4.31 -1.47 16.18
N LYS A 235 5.32 -1.27 17.03
CA LYS A 235 6.40 -0.31 16.78
C LYS A 235 7.12 -0.64 15.47
N ARG A 236 7.45 -1.91 15.20
CA ARG A 236 8.02 -2.30 13.91
C ARG A 236 7.11 -1.89 12.75
N ILE A 237 5.82 -2.25 12.81
CA ILE A 237 4.84 -1.99 11.74
C ILE A 237 4.64 -0.48 11.48
N LEU A 238 4.61 0.33 12.54
CA LEU A 238 4.31 1.77 12.46
C LEU A 238 5.56 2.65 12.29
N VAL A 239 6.75 2.15 12.66
CA VAL A 239 7.96 2.98 12.77
C VAL A 239 9.12 2.41 11.96
N ASP A 240 9.61 1.22 12.30
CA ASP A 240 10.90 0.70 11.80
C ASP A 240 10.78 0.16 10.37
N ASN A 241 9.72 -0.60 10.10
CA ASN A 241 9.40 -1.18 8.81
C ASN A 241 9.14 -0.09 7.75
N PRO A 242 8.28 0.92 7.96
CA PRO A 242 8.09 1.98 6.98
C PRO A 242 9.33 2.87 6.83
N ALA A 243 10.15 3.05 7.88
CA ALA A 243 11.42 3.75 7.73
C ALA A 243 12.36 3.04 6.75
N GLN A 244 12.45 1.71 6.85
CA GLN A 244 13.22 0.90 5.92
C GLN A 244 12.63 0.91 4.51
N LEU A 245 11.33 0.65 4.37
CA LEU A 245 10.68 0.50 3.05
C LEU A 245 10.69 1.80 2.24
N TYR A 246 10.43 2.94 2.90
CA TYR A 246 10.26 4.24 2.24
C TYR A 246 11.47 5.17 2.40
N GLY A 247 12.52 4.73 3.10
CA GLY A 247 13.75 5.51 3.29
C GLY A 247 13.52 6.78 4.10
N PHE A 248 12.82 6.67 5.23
CA PHE A 248 12.78 7.75 6.22
C PHE A 248 14.00 7.65 7.13
N THR A 249 14.55 8.80 7.52
CA THR A 249 15.57 8.86 8.57
C THR A 249 14.99 8.29 9.86
N ARG A 250 15.78 7.46 10.55
CA ARG A 250 15.41 6.86 11.84
C ARG A 250 15.67 7.81 12.99
#